data_AF-A0A1M6QA78-F1
#
_entry.id   AF-A0A1M6QA78-F1
#
_cell.length_a   1.000
_cell.length_b   1.000
_cell.length_c   1.000
_cell.angle_alpha   90.00
_cell.angle_beta   90.00
_cell.angle_gamma   90.00
#
_symmetry.space_group_name_H-M   'P 1'
#
loop_
_entity.id
_entity.type
_entity.pdbx_description
1 polymer ?
#
loop_
_entity_poly.entity_id
_entity_poly.type
_entity_poly.pdbx_seq_one_letter_code
_entity_poly.pdbx_strand_id
1 'polypeptide(L)'
;MRCSHFWAKQMSSQSLSDAEIQAVKQALITRRSEKGDLLLGAQLGQLIAKTIAPRLLRDLPILRDLAEDEFRELVELVPDALSTADVQYRIIADQTPVSLTHQDLKSVSGPELWKFFSNPNQSCSLAIEPAAGIIYVAPLRAIFPVGLQKFERMDSEDYRVLAGQFAAQQDSPLREKLEKCLVEPHYYDLWIAALRAASSPERKLLKIWEILRTEHIAKRLGERLTIAGVSVALQAEIISAARARKKPATQQVIAQETAPASIVHPWSAPHTADAVTDNEALERLREIVHASVDRMSITELREVRIPAGILLDVAQQKRS
;
A
#
# COMPACT_ATOMS: atom_id res chain seq x y z
N MET A 1 31.44 30.35 55.85
CA MET A 1 30.08 30.78 55.46
C MET A 1 30.17 31.68 54.25
N ARG A 2 30.10 31.11 53.04
CA ARG A 2 29.93 31.81 51.77
C ARG A 2 29.21 30.90 50.78
N CYS A 3 28.40 31.56 49.96
CA CYS A 3 27.41 31.09 49.01
C CYS A 3 27.84 29.94 48.10
N SER A 4 27.03 28.89 48.05
CA SER A 4 26.97 27.94 46.95
C SER A 4 25.74 28.28 46.11
N HIS A 5 25.96 29.07 45.06
CA HIS A 5 25.01 29.28 43.96
C HIS A 5 24.51 27.92 43.45
N PHE A 6 23.22 27.59 43.54
CA PHE A 6 22.17 28.09 42.64
C PHE A 6 22.56 27.95 41.16
N TRP A 7 22.88 26.73 40.74
CA TRP A 7 22.69 26.29 39.36
C TRP A 7 21.58 25.24 39.36
N ALA A 8 20.36 25.69 39.68
CA ALA A 8 19.18 25.06 39.13
C ALA A 8 19.27 25.25 37.62
N LYS A 9 19.75 24.22 36.92
CA LYS A 9 19.72 24.14 35.46
C LYS A 9 18.25 23.93 35.09
N GLN A 10 17.53 25.05 35.07
CA GLN A 10 16.19 25.21 34.53
C GLN A 10 16.28 25.00 33.02
N MET A 11 16.46 23.75 32.58
CA MET A 11 16.10 23.36 31.22
C MET A 11 14.59 23.16 31.26
N SER A 12 13.85 24.13 30.76
CA SER A 12 12.43 23.94 30.48
C SER A 12 12.31 22.84 29.44
N SER A 13 12.12 21.59 29.86
CA SER A 13 11.42 20.60 29.06
C SER A 13 9.99 21.12 28.92
N GLN A 14 9.74 21.91 27.88
CA GLN A 14 8.40 22.38 27.57
C GLN A 14 7.60 21.15 27.13
N SER A 15 6.85 20.57 28.07
CA SER A 15 5.88 19.51 27.82
C SER A 15 4.92 19.93 26.71
N LEU A 16 4.40 18.94 25.97
CA LEU A 16 3.39 19.20 24.97
C LEU A 16 2.07 19.59 25.65
N SER A 17 1.31 20.47 25.01
CA SER A 17 -0.05 20.77 25.45
C SER A 17 -1.00 19.63 25.10
N ASP A 18 -2.09 19.49 25.87
CA ASP A 18 -3.11 18.46 25.61
C ASP A 18 -3.65 18.54 24.17
N ALA A 19 -3.81 19.75 23.62
CA ALA A 19 -4.25 19.95 22.24
C ALA A 19 -3.25 19.40 21.21
N GLU A 20 -1.94 19.59 21.44
CA GLU A 20 -0.88 19.03 20.60
C GLU A 20 -0.85 17.50 20.71
N ILE A 21 -1.01 16.95 21.91
CA ILE A 21 -1.08 15.50 22.14
C ILE A 21 -2.30 14.90 21.42
N GLN A 22 -3.47 15.53 21.49
CA GLN A 22 -4.65 15.07 20.75
C GLN A 22 -4.49 15.19 19.23
N ALA A 23 -3.84 16.24 18.73
CA ALA A 23 -3.57 16.38 17.31
C ALA A 23 -2.62 15.27 16.81
N VAL A 24 -1.55 14.97 17.57
CA VAL A 24 -0.64 13.86 17.25
C VAL A 24 -1.36 12.51 17.32
N LYS A 25 -2.20 12.29 18.34
CA LYS A 25 -3.06 11.10 18.43
C LYS A 25 -3.91 10.92 17.18
N GLN A 26 -4.57 11.98 16.72
CA GLN A 26 -5.39 11.92 15.51
C GLN A 26 -4.54 11.64 14.26
N ALA A 27 -3.37 12.27 14.14
CA ALA A 27 -2.46 12.02 13.03
C ALA A 27 -1.90 10.59 13.02
N LEU A 28 -1.60 10.02 14.20
CA LEU A 28 -1.21 8.61 14.36
C LEU A 28 -2.35 7.65 14.01
N ILE A 29 -3.58 7.95 14.43
CA ILE A 29 -4.77 7.17 14.07
C ILE A 29 -4.98 7.15 12.55
N THR A 30 -4.89 8.30 11.89
CA THR A 30 -4.99 8.42 10.42
C THR A 30 -3.85 7.67 9.73
N ARG A 31 -2.62 7.83 10.20
CA ARG A 31 -1.46 7.12 9.65
C ARG A 31 -1.59 5.61 9.79
N ARG A 32 -2.15 5.14 10.92
CA ARG A 32 -2.43 3.73 11.19
C ARG A 32 -3.44 3.15 10.21
N SER A 33 -4.51 3.90 9.90
CA SER A 33 -5.54 3.45 8.95
C SER A 33 -5.03 3.44 7.50
N GLU A 34 -4.14 4.36 7.12
CA GLU A 34 -3.66 4.48 5.75
C GLU A 34 -2.50 3.53 5.40
N LYS A 35 -1.49 3.40 6.28
CA LYS A 35 -0.25 2.66 5.97
C LYS A 35 0.20 1.70 7.07
N GLY A 36 -0.72 1.26 7.91
CA GLY A 36 -0.47 0.25 8.95
C GLY A 36 0.07 0.81 10.26
N ASP A 37 0.18 -0.06 11.25
CA ASP A 37 0.48 0.24 12.65
C ASP A 37 1.97 0.39 12.97
N LEU A 38 2.86 -0.02 12.08
CA LEU A 38 4.30 0.13 12.26
C LEU A 38 4.81 1.45 11.66
N LEU A 39 5.69 2.12 12.41
CA LEU A 39 6.38 3.33 11.95
C LEU A 39 7.84 3.35 12.40
N LEU A 40 8.68 4.03 11.62
CA LEU A 40 10.07 4.30 11.99
C LEU A 40 10.17 5.57 12.84
N GLY A 41 11.25 5.71 13.61
CA GLY A 41 11.52 6.88 14.45
C GLY A 41 11.56 8.16 13.63
N ALA A 42 12.24 8.16 12.49
CA ALA A 42 12.24 9.31 11.57
C ALA A 42 10.83 9.67 11.08
N GLN A 43 9.96 8.67 10.85
CA GLN A 43 8.58 8.90 10.43
C GLN A 43 7.72 9.45 11.57
N LEU A 44 7.94 8.99 12.81
CA LEU A 44 7.27 9.53 14.00
C LEU A 44 7.64 11.00 14.19
N GLY A 45 8.94 11.31 14.13
CA GLY A 45 9.45 12.67 14.26
C GLY A 45 8.89 13.60 13.19
N GLN A 46 8.84 13.17 11.93
CA GLN A 46 8.21 13.94 10.84
C GLN A 46 6.71 14.17 11.07
N LEU A 47 5.98 13.16 11.55
CA LEU A 47 4.55 13.26 11.81
C LEU A 47 4.27 14.25 12.95
N ILE A 48 5.04 14.19 14.04
CA ILE A 48 4.96 15.12 15.16
C ILE A 48 5.27 16.54 14.68
N ALA A 49 6.38 16.73 13.95
CA ALA A 49 6.80 18.04 13.47
C ALA A 49 5.77 18.70 12.53
N LYS A 50 5.14 17.89 11.66
CA LYS A 50 4.08 18.39 10.76
C LYS A 50 2.81 18.77 11.53
N THR A 51 2.50 18.04 12.59
CA THR A 51 1.26 18.21 13.36
C THR A 51 1.33 19.38 14.35
N ILE A 52 2.53 19.66 14.89
CA ILE A 52 2.75 20.64 15.97
C ILE A 52 3.40 21.95 15.44
N ALA A 53 3.50 22.12 14.12
CA ALA A 53 4.01 23.36 13.53
C ALA A 53 3.19 24.57 14.03
N PRO A 54 3.83 25.64 14.59
CA PRO A 54 5.15 26.13 14.18
C PRO A 54 6.35 25.80 15.09
N ARG A 55 6.25 24.90 16.08
CA ARG A 55 7.41 24.57 16.95
C ARG A 55 8.50 23.84 16.17
N LEU A 56 9.76 24.24 16.36
CA LEU A 56 10.88 23.59 15.69
C LEU A 56 11.20 22.28 16.42
N LEU A 57 11.55 21.23 15.67
CA LEU A 57 11.95 19.91 16.22
C LEU A 57 13.04 20.00 17.31
N ARG A 58 13.87 21.05 17.29
CA ARG A 58 14.90 21.33 18.30
C ARG A 58 14.36 21.79 19.66
N ASP A 59 13.12 22.24 19.70
CA ASP A 59 12.43 22.73 20.90
C ASP A 59 11.66 21.61 21.61
N LEU A 60 11.65 20.41 21.02
CA LEU A 60 11.02 19.21 21.57
C LEU A 60 12.05 18.35 22.32
N PRO A 61 11.62 17.61 23.36
CA PRO A 61 12.46 16.58 23.97
C PRO A 61 12.91 15.54 22.93
N ILE A 62 13.92 14.75 23.27
CA ILE A 62 14.37 13.65 22.40
C ILE A 62 13.16 12.77 22.10
N LEU A 63 13.00 12.39 20.83
CA LEU A 63 11.82 11.65 20.36
C LEU A 63 11.51 10.40 21.18
N ARG A 64 12.55 9.75 21.69
CA ARG A 64 12.44 8.60 22.58
C ARG A 64 11.76 8.97 23.89
N ASP A 65 12.20 10.04 24.54
CA ASP A 65 11.64 10.53 25.80
C ASP A 65 10.18 10.98 25.57
N LEU A 66 9.88 11.65 24.46
CA LEU A 66 8.51 11.97 24.07
C LEU A 66 7.63 10.73 23.88
N ALA A 67 8.17 9.67 23.26
CA ALA A 67 7.46 8.43 23.05
C ALA A 67 7.20 7.67 24.37
N GLU A 68 8.18 7.68 25.28
CA GLU A 68 8.13 6.98 26.56
C GLU A 68 7.30 7.73 27.62
N ASP A 69 7.28 9.06 27.59
CA ASP A 69 6.60 9.91 28.59
C ASP A 69 5.22 10.38 28.11
N GLU A 70 5.16 11.11 27.00
CA GLU A 70 3.95 11.84 26.54
C GLU A 70 3.06 10.99 25.62
N PHE A 71 3.66 10.09 24.84
CA PHE A 71 2.95 9.26 23.86
C PHE A 71 2.92 7.78 24.23
N ARG A 72 3.17 7.45 25.50
CA ARG A 72 3.19 6.06 25.99
C ARG A 72 1.91 5.29 25.73
N GLU A 73 0.76 5.98 25.70
CA GLU A 73 -0.55 5.41 25.41
C GLU A 73 -0.90 5.40 23.90
N LEU A 74 -0.05 5.99 23.06
CA LEU A 74 -0.27 6.15 21.62
C LEU A 74 0.68 5.30 20.79
N VAL A 75 1.93 5.14 21.23
CA VAL A 75 2.96 4.35 20.58
C VAL A 75 3.71 3.49 21.59
N GLU A 76 4.06 2.27 21.20
CA GLU A 76 4.99 1.42 21.94
C GLU A 76 6.28 1.23 21.14
N LEU A 77 7.41 1.22 21.84
CA LEU A 77 8.68 0.86 21.25
C LEU A 77 8.68 -0.65 20.96
N VAL A 78 9.02 -1.05 19.74
CA VAL A 78 9.16 -2.47 19.41
C VAL A 78 10.57 -2.92 19.80
N PRO A 79 10.73 -3.75 20.85
CA PRO A 79 12.04 -4.30 21.18
C PRO A 79 12.41 -5.28 20.07
N ASP A 80 13.69 -5.33 19.70
CA ASP A 80 14.26 -6.38 18.84
C ASP A 80 14.11 -6.23 17.30
N ALA A 81 14.04 -5.00 16.78
CA ALA A 81 14.32 -4.74 15.35
C ALA A 81 15.84 -4.82 15.08
N LEU A 82 16.44 -6.01 15.18
CA LEU A 82 17.88 -6.31 15.09
C LEU A 82 18.55 -6.02 13.71
N SER A 83 18.00 -5.14 12.87
CA SER A 83 18.58 -4.87 11.54
C SER A 83 18.30 -3.49 10.94
N THR A 84 17.69 -2.54 11.64
CA THR A 84 17.41 -1.20 11.08
C THR A 84 18.25 -0.13 11.75
N ALA A 85 18.86 0.76 10.95
CA ALA A 85 19.60 1.92 11.44
C ALA A 85 18.70 2.96 12.16
N ASP A 86 17.39 2.73 12.19
CA ASP A 86 16.37 3.56 12.83
C ASP A 86 15.54 2.72 13.80
N VAL A 87 15.02 3.39 14.84
CA VAL A 87 14.19 2.81 15.89
C VAL A 87 12.78 2.58 15.36
N GLN A 88 12.12 1.49 15.75
CA GLN A 88 10.77 1.17 15.28
C GLN A 88 9.74 1.28 16.41
N TYR A 89 8.61 1.92 16.10
CA TYR A 89 7.47 2.09 17.00
C TYR A 89 6.23 1.41 16.41
N ARG A 90 5.33 0.94 17.27
CA ARG A 90 4.00 0.47 16.90
C ARG A 90 2.95 1.41 17.46
N ILE A 91 2.01 1.83 16.62
CA ILE A 91 0.87 2.68 17.00
C ILE A 91 -0.14 1.82 17.76
N ILE A 92 -0.27 2.09 19.06
CA ILE A 92 -1.25 1.46 19.94
C ILE A 92 -2.49 2.34 20.18
N ALA A 93 -2.46 3.61 19.74
CA ALA A 93 -3.58 4.54 19.87
C ALA A 93 -4.92 3.87 19.47
N ASP A 94 -5.85 3.86 20.42
CA ASP A 94 -7.19 3.30 20.22
C ASP A 94 -7.95 4.11 19.17
N GLN A 95 -8.40 3.42 18.13
CA GLN A 95 -9.35 4.00 17.19
C GLN A 95 -10.71 4.08 17.88
N THR A 96 -11.18 5.28 18.20
CA THR A 96 -12.62 5.49 18.30
C THR A 96 -13.22 5.16 16.93
N PRO A 97 -14.21 4.25 16.84
CA PRO A 97 -14.84 3.91 15.58
C PRO A 97 -15.37 5.18 14.93
N VAL A 98 -15.00 5.42 13.67
CA VAL A 98 -15.56 6.55 12.91
C VAL A 98 -16.93 6.11 12.42
N SER A 99 -17.99 6.78 12.89
CA SER A 99 -19.32 6.66 12.31
C SER A 99 -19.32 7.35 10.95
N LEU A 100 -19.53 6.60 9.89
CA LEU A 100 -19.58 7.13 8.53
C LEU A 100 -21.03 7.40 8.13
N THR A 101 -21.21 8.40 7.28
CA THR A 101 -22.44 8.57 6.50
C THR A 101 -22.27 7.92 5.12
N HIS A 102 -23.36 7.70 4.38
CA HIS A 102 -23.27 7.16 3.02
C HIS A 102 -22.43 8.01 2.06
N GLN A 103 -22.31 9.33 2.30
CA GLN A 103 -21.53 10.24 1.46
C GLN A 103 -20.02 10.07 1.63
N ASP A 104 -19.58 9.50 2.76
CA ASP A 104 -18.17 9.25 3.07
C ASP A 104 -17.67 7.94 2.44
N LEU A 105 -18.57 7.13 1.88
CA LEU A 105 -18.28 5.81 1.37
C LEU A 105 -18.01 5.82 -0.13
N LYS A 106 -16.87 5.24 -0.51
CA LYS A 106 -16.52 5.06 -1.93
C LYS A 106 -17.13 3.76 -2.45
N SER A 107 -18.08 3.85 -3.37
CA SER A 107 -18.55 2.68 -4.14
C SER A 107 -17.43 2.14 -5.04
N VAL A 108 -17.26 0.81 -5.06
CA VAL A 108 -16.27 0.11 -5.87
C VAL A 108 -16.91 -1.02 -6.66
N SER A 109 -16.43 -1.20 -7.89
CA SER A 109 -16.87 -2.26 -8.78
C SER A 109 -15.72 -2.74 -9.67
N GLY A 110 -15.94 -3.85 -10.37
CA GLY A 110 -15.00 -4.34 -11.37
C GLY A 110 -13.57 -4.58 -10.83
N PRO A 111 -12.52 -4.19 -11.59
CA PRO A 111 -11.13 -4.40 -11.17
C PRO A 111 -10.75 -3.71 -9.86
N GLU A 112 -11.45 -2.61 -9.50
CA GLU A 112 -11.20 -1.92 -8.25
C GLU A 112 -11.72 -2.74 -7.06
N LEU A 113 -12.93 -3.29 -7.15
CA LEU A 113 -13.45 -4.25 -6.18
C LEU A 113 -12.48 -5.42 -6.00
N TRP A 114 -11.99 -5.99 -7.10
CA TRP A 114 -11.03 -7.09 -7.04
C TRP A 114 -9.78 -6.73 -6.24
N LYS A 115 -9.23 -5.53 -6.45
CA LYS A 115 -8.06 -5.03 -5.71
C LYS A 115 -8.33 -4.98 -4.19
N PHE A 116 -9.44 -4.38 -3.77
CA PHE A 116 -9.76 -4.21 -2.35
C PHE A 116 -10.15 -5.51 -1.65
N PHE A 117 -10.84 -6.40 -2.37
CA PHE A 117 -11.28 -7.69 -1.83
C PHE A 117 -10.13 -8.70 -1.72
N SER A 118 -9.26 -8.75 -2.73
CA SER A 118 -8.19 -9.74 -2.81
C SER A 118 -6.91 -9.34 -2.10
N ASN A 119 -6.64 -8.06 -1.82
CA ASN A 119 -5.36 -7.66 -1.24
C ASN A 119 -5.40 -7.64 0.31
N PRO A 120 -4.81 -8.61 1.02
CA PRO A 120 -4.85 -8.68 2.47
C PRO A 120 -4.01 -7.58 3.16
N ASN A 121 -3.11 -6.91 2.43
CA ASN A 121 -2.28 -5.83 2.96
C ASN A 121 -2.98 -4.46 2.91
N GLN A 122 -4.12 -4.36 2.22
CA GLN A 122 -4.82 -3.09 2.12
C GLN A 122 -5.61 -2.81 3.40
N SER A 123 -5.34 -1.70 4.07
CA SER A 123 -6.00 -1.35 5.34
C SER A 123 -7.37 -0.73 5.09
N CYS A 124 -8.39 -1.55 4.85
CA CYS A 124 -9.77 -1.09 4.62
C CYS A 124 -10.80 -2.10 5.13
N SER A 125 -12.02 -1.62 5.37
CA SER A 125 -13.21 -2.45 5.56
C SER A 125 -14.12 -2.35 4.34
N LEU A 126 -14.85 -3.41 4.03
CA LEU A 126 -15.86 -3.39 2.97
C LEU A 126 -17.25 -3.47 3.59
N ALA A 127 -18.20 -2.80 2.96
CA ALA A 127 -19.61 -2.95 3.22
C ALA A 127 -20.36 -3.21 1.93
N ILE A 128 -21.54 -3.80 2.04
CA ILE A 128 -22.40 -4.08 0.90
C ILE A 128 -23.82 -3.62 1.19
N GLU A 129 -24.48 -3.09 0.18
CA GLU A 129 -25.92 -2.88 0.13
C GLU A 129 -26.57 -4.07 -0.61
N PRO A 130 -27.20 -5.03 0.10
CA PRO A 130 -27.69 -6.27 -0.50
C PRO A 130 -28.66 -6.09 -1.66
N ALA A 131 -29.57 -5.11 -1.53
CA ALA A 131 -30.63 -4.89 -2.51
C ALA A 131 -30.09 -4.39 -3.86
N ALA A 132 -29.04 -3.56 -3.82
CA ALA A 132 -28.43 -2.99 -5.02
C ALA A 132 -27.15 -3.74 -5.47
N GLY A 133 -26.61 -4.63 -4.62
CA GLY A 133 -25.33 -5.29 -4.84
C GLY A 133 -24.13 -4.34 -4.89
N ILE A 134 -24.27 -3.13 -4.34
CA ILE A 134 -23.22 -2.12 -4.35
C ILE A 134 -22.27 -2.38 -3.19
N ILE A 135 -20.97 -2.46 -3.48
CA ILE A 135 -19.93 -2.64 -2.47
C ILE A 135 -19.22 -1.31 -2.25
N TYR A 136 -19.04 -0.97 -0.98
CA TYR A 136 -18.38 0.25 -0.52
C TYR A 136 -17.06 -0.08 0.18
N VAL A 137 -16.08 0.80 0.01
CA VAL A 137 -14.82 0.80 0.77
C VAL A 137 -14.90 1.86 1.86
N ALA A 138 -14.49 1.47 3.06
CA ALA A 138 -14.36 2.35 4.21
C ALA A 138 -12.99 2.19 4.88
N PRO A 139 -12.56 3.18 5.70
CA PRO A 139 -11.49 3.00 6.66
C PRO A 139 -11.67 1.76 7.54
N LEU A 140 -10.55 1.23 8.04
CA LEU A 140 -10.56 0.11 8.97
C LEU A 140 -11.40 0.44 10.22
N ARG A 141 -12.24 -0.50 10.68
CA ARG A 141 -13.12 -0.36 11.87
C ARG A 141 -14.20 0.72 11.79
N ALA A 142 -14.58 1.15 10.57
CA ALA A 142 -15.72 2.02 10.38
C ALA A 142 -17.03 1.40 10.92
N ILE A 143 -17.88 2.23 11.52
CA ILE A 143 -19.27 1.86 11.79
C ILE A 143 -20.07 2.19 10.53
N PHE A 144 -20.70 1.17 9.97
CA PHE A 144 -21.49 1.32 8.75
C PHE A 144 -22.89 1.89 9.05
N PRO A 145 -23.41 2.76 8.16
CA PRO A 145 -24.80 3.18 8.17
C PRO A 145 -25.81 2.03 8.22
N VAL A 146 -27.00 2.31 8.74
CA VAL A 146 -28.13 1.36 8.73
C VAL A 146 -28.47 0.98 7.29
N GLY A 147 -28.62 -0.33 7.04
CA GLY A 147 -28.89 -0.88 5.70
C GLY A 147 -27.65 -1.42 4.98
N LEU A 148 -26.45 -1.03 5.42
CA LEU A 148 -25.20 -1.62 4.94
C LEU A 148 -24.74 -2.76 5.83
N GLN A 149 -24.35 -3.86 5.21
CA GLN A 149 -23.81 -5.04 5.90
C GLN A 149 -22.30 -5.06 5.77
N LYS A 150 -21.60 -5.48 6.83
CA LYS A 150 -20.15 -5.72 6.77
C LYS A 150 -19.87 -6.81 5.74
N PHE A 151 -18.98 -6.51 4.80
CA PHE A 151 -18.57 -7.43 3.75
C PHE A 151 -17.15 -7.92 4.05
N GLU A 152 -17.02 -9.19 4.43
CA GLU A 152 -15.73 -9.75 4.81
C GLU A 152 -14.85 -10.01 3.59
N ARG A 153 -13.67 -9.39 3.59
CA ARG A 153 -12.60 -9.58 2.60
C ARG A 153 -11.77 -10.83 2.89
N MET A 154 -10.90 -11.16 1.96
CA MET A 154 -9.84 -12.13 2.23
C MET A 154 -8.79 -11.55 3.17
N ASP A 155 -8.35 -12.37 4.12
CA ASP A 155 -7.22 -12.07 4.99
C ASP A 155 -5.96 -12.87 4.58
N SER A 156 -4.85 -12.61 5.26
CA SER A 156 -3.58 -13.29 4.97
C SER A 156 -3.63 -14.79 5.28
N GLU A 157 -4.50 -15.21 6.20
CA GLU A 157 -4.62 -16.61 6.61
C GLU A 157 -5.38 -17.43 5.56
N ASP A 158 -6.43 -16.87 4.96
CA ASP A 158 -7.13 -17.46 3.80
C ASP A 158 -6.12 -17.79 2.68
N TYR A 159 -5.16 -16.90 2.42
CA TYR A 159 -4.10 -17.14 1.43
C TYR A 159 -3.05 -18.16 1.88
N ARG A 160 -2.74 -18.22 3.18
CA ARG A 160 -1.80 -19.20 3.74
C ARG A 160 -2.37 -20.61 3.65
N VAL A 161 -3.66 -20.78 3.97
CA VAL A 161 -4.39 -22.05 3.81
C VAL A 161 -4.39 -22.49 2.35
N LEU A 162 -4.70 -21.58 1.41
CA LEU A 162 -4.68 -21.88 -0.01
C LEU A 162 -3.28 -22.30 -0.50
N ALA A 163 -2.24 -21.61 -0.04
CA ALA A 163 -0.86 -21.94 -0.35
C ALA A 163 -0.48 -23.33 0.22
N GLY A 164 -0.89 -23.65 1.45
CA GLY A 164 -0.73 -25.00 2.02
C GLY A 164 -1.38 -26.09 1.17
N GLN A 165 -2.62 -25.88 0.72
CA GLN A 165 -3.32 -26.82 -0.18
C GLN A 165 -2.57 -27.00 -1.50
N PHE A 166 -1.98 -25.93 -2.05
CA PHE A 166 -1.17 -26.01 -3.26
C PHE A 166 0.15 -26.76 -3.02
N ALA A 167 0.83 -26.51 -1.91
CA ALA A 167 2.07 -27.20 -1.54
C ALA A 167 1.87 -28.72 -1.41
N ALA A 168 0.77 -29.13 -0.78
CA ALA A 168 0.42 -30.55 -0.60
C ALA A 168 0.26 -31.31 -1.93
N GLN A 169 -0.04 -30.63 -3.03
CA GLN A 169 -0.18 -31.24 -4.36
C GLN A 169 1.16 -31.35 -5.12
N GLN A 170 2.24 -30.77 -4.60
CA GLN A 170 3.55 -30.82 -5.24
C GLN A 170 4.34 -32.07 -4.83
N ASP A 171 5.39 -32.35 -5.59
CA ASP A 171 6.39 -33.38 -5.29
C ASP A 171 7.18 -33.07 -4.02
N SER A 172 7.67 -34.10 -3.33
CA SER A 172 8.29 -34.02 -2.00
C SER A 172 9.33 -32.88 -1.84
N PRO A 173 10.33 -32.71 -2.73
CA PRO A 173 11.36 -31.70 -2.52
C PRO A 173 10.81 -30.27 -2.65
N LEU A 174 9.86 -30.05 -3.56
CA LEU A 174 9.21 -28.75 -3.72
C LEU A 174 8.22 -28.49 -2.58
N ARG A 175 7.46 -29.50 -2.16
CA ARG A 175 6.51 -29.42 -1.04
C ARG A 175 7.20 -28.95 0.23
N GLU A 176 8.29 -29.58 0.64
CA GLU A 176 9.03 -29.20 1.85
C GLU A 176 9.53 -27.76 1.79
N LYS A 177 10.02 -27.33 0.62
CA LYS A 177 10.48 -25.94 0.42
C LYS A 177 9.33 -24.95 0.55
N LEU A 178 8.18 -25.26 -0.04
CA LEU A 178 6.99 -24.43 0.01
C LEU A 178 6.39 -24.36 1.42
N GLU A 179 6.31 -25.48 2.14
CA GLU A 179 5.83 -25.54 3.53
C GLU A 179 6.72 -24.73 4.48
N LYS A 180 8.05 -24.76 4.29
CA LYS A 180 8.97 -23.90 5.05
C LYS A 180 8.68 -22.42 4.84
N CYS A 181 8.36 -21.99 3.62
CA CYS A 181 7.98 -20.61 3.37
C CYS A 181 6.76 -20.20 4.22
N LEU A 182 5.75 -21.08 4.34
CA LEU A 182 4.50 -20.76 5.03
C LEU A 182 4.66 -20.43 6.50
N VAL A 183 5.76 -20.83 7.15
CA VAL A 183 6.00 -20.51 8.57
C VAL A 183 6.36 -19.02 8.75
N GLU A 184 7.00 -18.42 7.75
CA GLU A 184 7.56 -17.07 7.84
C GLU A 184 6.48 -15.97 7.87
N PRO A 185 6.67 -14.87 8.61
CA PRO A 185 5.73 -13.73 8.63
C PRO A 185 5.49 -13.11 7.24
N HIS A 186 6.53 -13.05 6.40
CA HIS A 186 6.48 -12.52 5.04
C HIS A 186 6.56 -13.64 3.98
N TYR A 187 5.82 -14.73 4.19
CA TYR A 187 5.93 -15.94 3.38
C TYR A 187 5.74 -15.70 1.87
N TYR A 188 4.93 -14.71 1.47
CA TYR A 188 4.49 -14.58 0.09
C TYR A 188 5.63 -14.31 -0.90
N ASP A 189 6.61 -13.49 -0.50
CA ASP A 189 7.77 -13.19 -1.37
C ASP A 189 8.66 -14.43 -1.54
N LEU A 190 8.91 -15.16 -0.44
CA LEU A 190 9.66 -16.41 -0.44
C LEU A 190 8.93 -17.50 -1.24
N TRP A 191 7.61 -17.56 -1.13
CA TRP A 191 6.73 -18.46 -1.85
C TRP A 191 6.82 -18.25 -3.36
N ILE A 192 6.67 -17.00 -3.81
CA ILE A 192 6.77 -16.66 -5.24
C ILE A 192 8.18 -16.92 -5.77
N ALA A 193 9.22 -16.64 -4.99
CA ALA A 193 10.60 -16.96 -5.36
C ALA A 193 10.80 -18.48 -5.51
N ALA A 194 10.26 -19.30 -4.59
CA ALA A 194 10.32 -20.75 -4.67
C ALA A 194 9.59 -21.29 -5.91
N LEU A 195 8.40 -20.78 -6.22
CA LEU A 195 7.65 -21.16 -7.41
C LEU A 195 8.37 -20.79 -8.71
N ARG A 196 9.00 -19.61 -8.78
CA ARG A 196 9.80 -19.20 -9.95
C ARG A 196 11.02 -20.08 -10.13
N ALA A 197 11.75 -20.37 -9.06
CA ALA A 197 12.94 -21.23 -9.10
C ALA A 197 12.62 -22.67 -9.52
N ALA A 198 11.44 -23.17 -9.17
CA ALA A 198 10.98 -24.50 -9.54
C ALA A 198 10.22 -24.55 -10.88
N SER A 199 9.97 -23.40 -11.51
CA SER A 199 9.25 -23.35 -12.79
C SER A 199 10.16 -23.81 -13.92
N SER A 200 9.67 -24.72 -14.75
CA SER A 200 10.32 -25.18 -15.98
C SER A 200 9.47 -24.80 -17.20
N PRO A 201 10.02 -24.89 -18.43
CA PRO A 201 9.24 -24.66 -19.66
C PRO A 201 7.98 -25.53 -19.75
N GLU A 202 8.06 -26.77 -19.24
CA GLU A 202 6.98 -27.76 -19.22
C GLU A 202 6.02 -27.56 -18.03
N ARG A 203 6.52 -27.07 -16.89
CA ARG A 203 5.74 -26.90 -15.66
C ARG A 203 5.80 -25.45 -15.18
N LYS A 204 4.89 -24.62 -15.70
CA LYS A 204 4.74 -23.21 -15.32
C LYS A 204 3.98 -23.06 -13.99
N LEU A 205 4.62 -23.48 -12.89
CA LEU A 205 4.03 -23.50 -11.55
C LEU A 205 3.43 -22.16 -11.13
N LEU A 206 4.12 -21.05 -11.41
CA LEU A 206 3.61 -19.72 -11.09
C LEU A 206 2.26 -19.43 -11.77
N LYS A 207 2.12 -19.82 -13.05
CA LYS A 207 0.86 -19.64 -13.79
C LYS A 207 -0.26 -20.52 -13.22
N ILE A 208 0.05 -21.75 -12.84
CA ILE A 208 -0.93 -22.66 -12.21
C ILE A 208 -1.39 -22.08 -10.87
N TRP A 209 -0.46 -21.61 -10.05
CA TRP A 209 -0.75 -20.92 -8.80
C TRP A 209 -1.63 -19.69 -9.00
N GLU A 210 -1.33 -18.83 -9.98
CA GLU A 210 -2.13 -17.64 -10.28
C GLU A 210 -3.57 -17.96 -10.69
N ILE A 211 -3.77 -19.03 -11.49
CA ILE A 211 -5.10 -19.50 -11.88
C ILE A 211 -5.87 -19.98 -10.64
N LEU A 212 -5.25 -20.85 -9.84
CA LEU A 212 -5.87 -21.40 -8.63
C LEU A 212 -6.21 -20.29 -7.62
N ARG A 213 -5.29 -19.34 -7.42
CA ARG A 213 -5.52 -18.16 -6.59
C ARG A 213 -6.70 -17.34 -7.08
N THR A 214 -6.77 -17.07 -8.38
CA THR A 214 -7.86 -16.27 -8.98
C THR A 214 -9.21 -16.98 -8.83
N GLU A 215 -9.27 -18.28 -9.07
CA GLU A 215 -10.50 -19.05 -8.87
C GLU A 215 -10.94 -19.07 -7.41
N HIS A 216 -10.00 -19.25 -6.48
CA HIS A 216 -10.30 -19.23 -5.05
C HIS A 216 -10.86 -17.88 -4.60
N ILE A 217 -10.22 -16.76 -4.99
CA ILE A 217 -10.70 -15.41 -4.67
C ILE A 217 -12.13 -15.21 -5.15
N ALA A 218 -12.42 -15.62 -6.38
CA ALA A 218 -13.75 -15.42 -6.95
C ALA A 218 -14.81 -16.35 -6.34
N LYS A 219 -14.45 -17.59 -5.99
CA LYS A 219 -15.33 -18.48 -5.23
C LYS A 219 -15.67 -17.85 -3.88
N ARG A 220 -14.66 -17.36 -3.17
CA ARG A 220 -14.83 -16.66 -1.90
C ARG A 220 -15.69 -15.41 -2.04
N LEU A 221 -15.50 -14.62 -3.09
CA LEU A 221 -16.34 -13.46 -3.39
C LEU A 221 -17.82 -13.87 -3.57
N GLY A 222 -18.09 -14.93 -4.35
CA GLY A 222 -19.45 -15.45 -4.52
C GLY A 222 -20.10 -15.96 -3.24
N GLU A 223 -19.34 -16.69 -2.41
CA GLU A 223 -19.80 -17.14 -1.08
C GLU A 223 -20.20 -15.94 -0.21
N ARG A 224 -19.37 -14.87 -0.19
CA ARG A 224 -19.66 -13.67 0.59
C ARG A 224 -20.86 -12.89 0.06
N LEU A 225 -21.02 -12.78 -1.26
CA LEU A 225 -22.20 -12.16 -1.86
C LEU A 225 -23.48 -12.96 -1.56
N THR A 226 -23.39 -14.29 -1.54
CA THR A 226 -24.51 -15.16 -1.15
C THR A 226 -24.91 -14.95 0.30
N ILE A 227 -23.95 -14.92 1.22
CA ILE A 227 -24.20 -14.64 2.64
C ILE A 227 -24.83 -13.25 2.84
N ALA A 228 -24.41 -12.27 2.04
CA ALA A 228 -24.99 -10.93 2.05
C ALA A 228 -26.40 -10.84 1.45
N GLY A 229 -26.94 -11.93 0.88
CA GLY A 229 -28.29 -11.96 0.30
C GLY A 229 -28.39 -11.36 -1.11
N VAL A 230 -27.28 -11.22 -1.83
CA VAL A 230 -27.27 -10.74 -3.23
C VAL A 230 -27.84 -11.81 -4.15
N SER A 231 -28.67 -11.43 -5.12
CA SER A 231 -29.27 -12.37 -6.07
C SER A 231 -28.23 -13.07 -6.95
N VAL A 232 -28.46 -14.34 -7.30
CA VAL A 232 -27.51 -15.16 -8.08
C VAL A 232 -27.13 -14.51 -9.42
N ALA A 233 -28.09 -13.85 -10.08
CA ALA A 233 -27.83 -13.12 -11.33
C ALA A 233 -26.84 -11.97 -11.13
N LEU A 234 -27.05 -11.16 -10.09
CA LEU A 234 -26.20 -10.02 -9.78
C LEU A 234 -24.81 -10.47 -9.28
N GLN A 235 -24.73 -11.59 -8.57
CA GLN A 235 -23.45 -12.20 -8.18
C GLN A 235 -22.58 -12.54 -9.39
N ALA A 236 -23.17 -13.20 -10.40
CA ALA A 236 -22.45 -13.57 -11.62
C ALA A 236 -21.92 -12.34 -12.36
N GLU A 237 -22.73 -11.27 -12.42
CA GLU A 237 -22.32 -9.99 -13.01
C GLU A 237 -21.15 -9.35 -12.24
N ILE A 238 -21.26 -9.24 -10.91
CA ILE A 238 -20.21 -8.66 -10.06
C ILE A 238 -18.90 -9.44 -10.19
N ILE A 239 -18.94 -10.78 -10.13
CA ILE A 239 -17.74 -11.62 -10.23
C ILE A 239 -17.12 -11.51 -11.64
N SER A 240 -17.94 -11.52 -12.69
CA SER A 240 -17.47 -11.37 -14.07
C SER A 240 -16.79 -10.02 -14.28
N ALA A 241 -17.43 -8.93 -13.84
CA ALA A 241 -16.88 -7.59 -13.90
C ALA A 241 -15.58 -7.47 -13.08
N ALA A 242 -15.52 -8.10 -11.90
CA ALA A 242 -14.35 -8.05 -11.03
C ALA A 242 -13.13 -8.79 -11.62
N ARG A 243 -13.37 -9.91 -12.30
CA ARG A 243 -12.33 -10.70 -12.99
C ARG A 243 -11.86 -10.06 -14.29
N ALA A 244 -12.62 -9.14 -14.87
CA ALA A 244 -12.30 -8.54 -16.16
C ALA A 244 -10.92 -7.86 -16.09
N ARG A 245 -9.92 -8.48 -16.73
CA ARG A 245 -8.62 -7.84 -16.90
C ARG A 245 -8.85 -6.56 -17.69
N LYS A 246 -8.28 -5.43 -17.23
CA LYS A 246 -8.16 -4.22 -18.06
C LYS A 246 -7.44 -4.64 -19.35
N LYS A 247 -8.18 -4.88 -20.43
CA LYS A 247 -7.60 -4.88 -21.76
C LYS A 247 -7.05 -3.46 -21.93
N PRO A 248 -5.76 -3.27 -22.28
CA PRO A 248 -5.30 -1.94 -22.65
C PRO A 248 -6.24 -1.42 -23.74
N ALA A 249 -6.76 -0.22 -23.55
CA ALA A 249 -7.66 0.44 -24.49
C ALA A 249 -6.91 0.65 -25.82
N THR A 250 -6.96 -0.33 -26.72
CA THR A 250 -6.38 -0.24 -28.06
C THR A 250 -7.21 -1.00 -29.11
N GLN A 251 -8.41 -1.47 -28.75
CA GLN A 251 -9.30 -2.19 -29.69
C GLN A 251 -10.77 -1.77 -29.60
N GLN A 252 -11.02 -0.48 -29.35
CA GLN A 252 -12.33 0.14 -29.56
C GLN A 252 -12.14 1.55 -30.15
N VAL A 253 -11.62 1.62 -31.38
CA VAL A 253 -11.79 2.79 -32.25
C VAL A 253 -12.05 2.27 -33.66
N ILE A 254 -13.22 1.68 -33.88
CA ILE A 254 -13.92 1.78 -35.15
C ILE A 254 -15.39 2.03 -34.79
N ALA A 255 -15.96 3.08 -35.38
CA ALA A 255 -17.29 3.64 -35.16
C ALA A 255 -17.44 4.54 -33.91
N GLN A 256 -17.00 5.80 -34.01
CA GLN A 256 -17.96 6.90 -34.20
C GLN A 256 -17.23 8.19 -34.60
N GLU A 257 -17.95 8.94 -35.43
CA GLU A 257 -17.52 10.08 -36.23
C GLU A 257 -17.20 11.36 -35.44
N THR A 258 -16.21 12.09 -35.97
CA THR A 258 -16.05 13.55 -36.03
C THR A 258 -16.42 14.45 -34.84
N ALA A 259 -15.40 15.05 -34.22
CA ALA A 259 -15.29 16.52 -34.03
C ALA A 259 -13.88 16.91 -33.50
N PRO A 260 -13.38 18.13 -33.79
CA PRO A 260 -11.96 18.47 -33.62
C PRO A 260 -11.61 19.20 -32.31
N ALA A 261 -10.36 18.98 -31.90
CA ALA A 261 -9.41 19.90 -31.26
C ALA A 261 -9.50 20.26 -29.75
N SER A 262 -8.29 20.27 -29.18
CA SER A 262 -7.78 21.00 -28.01
C SER A 262 -7.96 20.37 -26.62
N ILE A 263 -6.98 19.55 -26.24
CA ILE A 263 -6.60 19.33 -24.83
C ILE A 263 -5.28 20.06 -24.59
N VAL A 264 -5.37 21.19 -23.89
CA VAL A 264 -4.26 21.72 -23.07
C VAL A 264 -4.58 21.33 -21.64
N HIS A 265 -3.81 20.41 -21.07
CA HIS A 265 -3.78 20.19 -19.63
C HIS A 265 -2.36 20.46 -19.11
N PRO A 266 -2.17 21.45 -18.23
CA PRO A 266 -0.89 21.69 -17.56
C PRO A 266 -0.72 20.71 -16.40
N TRP A 267 0.33 19.90 -16.48
CA TRP A 267 0.81 19.11 -15.35
C TRP A 267 1.54 20.04 -14.38
N SER A 268 0.89 20.45 -13.30
CA SER A 268 1.55 21.09 -12.16
C SER A 268 1.96 20.01 -11.17
N ALA A 269 3.26 19.75 -11.07
CA ALA A 269 3.85 18.96 -10.00
C ALA A 269 4.04 19.84 -8.75
N PRO A 270 3.78 19.34 -7.54
CA PRO A 270 4.05 20.09 -6.32
C PRO A 270 5.56 20.09 -6.00
N HIS A 271 6.10 21.30 -5.82
CA HIS A 271 7.44 21.56 -5.31
C HIS A 271 7.59 21.15 -3.84
N THR A 272 8.76 20.61 -3.50
CA THR A 272 9.54 20.80 -2.25
C THR A 272 10.88 20.08 -2.49
N ALA A 273 11.92 20.75 -3.00
CA ALA A 273 12.86 21.62 -2.29
C ALA A 273 13.52 20.94 -1.07
N ASP A 274 14.49 20.09 -1.35
CA ASP A 274 15.74 20.01 -0.56
C ASP A 274 16.90 19.95 -1.56
N ALA A 275 17.80 20.93 -1.45
CA ALA A 275 18.82 21.26 -2.44
C ALA A 275 20.00 20.27 -2.42
N VAL A 276 19.80 19.10 -3.02
CA VAL A 276 20.88 18.46 -3.78
C VAL A 276 20.81 19.11 -5.15
N THR A 277 21.90 19.71 -5.62
CA THR A 277 21.93 20.37 -6.94
C THR A 277 21.24 19.48 -7.96
N ASP A 278 20.14 19.95 -8.56
CA ASP A 278 19.27 19.18 -9.48
C ASP A 278 20.07 18.42 -10.54
N ASN A 279 21.25 18.93 -10.87
CA ASN A 279 22.20 18.31 -11.78
C ASN A 279 22.77 16.97 -11.28
N GLU A 280 23.14 16.83 -10.00
CA GLU A 280 23.63 15.56 -9.45
C GLU A 280 22.54 14.49 -9.35
N ALA A 281 21.31 14.90 -9.02
CA ALA A 281 20.16 14.00 -8.99
C ALA A 281 19.80 13.53 -10.41
N LEU A 282 19.87 14.44 -11.40
CA LEU A 282 19.67 14.11 -12.81
C LEU A 282 20.77 13.21 -13.38
N GLU A 283 22.04 13.45 -13.03
CA GLU A 283 23.14 12.58 -13.49
C GLU A 283 23.04 11.18 -12.88
N ARG A 284 22.72 11.05 -11.57
CA ARG A 284 22.47 9.75 -10.96
C ARG A 284 21.30 9.01 -11.59
N LEU A 285 20.21 9.72 -11.90
CA LEU A 285 19.08 9.13 -12.60
C LEU A 285 19.48 8.66 -14.00
N ARG A 286 20.25 9.47 -14.73
CA ARG A 286 20.77 9.13 -16.07
C ARG A 286 21.66 7.89 -16.01
N GLU A 287 22.58 7.80 -15.04
CA GLU A 287 23.42 6.62 -14.82
C GLU A 287 22.59 5.36 -14.55
N ILE A 288 21.58 5.45 -13.69
CA ILE A 288 20.69 4.32 -13.36
C ILE A 288 19.90 3.86 -14.59
N VAL A 289 19.39 4.81 -15.38
CA VAL A 289 18.63 4.50 -16.60
C VAL A 289 19.54 3.82 -17.64
N HIS A 290 20.75 4.32 -17.85
CA HIS A 290 21.71 3.68 -18.77
C HIS A 290 22.09 2.27 -18.32
N ALA A 291 22.45 2.10 -17.05
CA ALA A 291 22.78 0.78 -16.50
C ALA A 291 21.60 -0.21 -16.56
N SER A 292 20.36 0.29 -16.50
CA SER A 292 19.15 -0.51 -16.64
C SER A 292 18.94 -0.94 -18.09
N VAL A 293 19.12 -0.03 -19.06
CA VAL A 293 18.99 -0.31 -20.50
C VAL A 293 20.08 -1.29 -20.97
N ASP A 294 21.31 -1.16 -20.48
CA ASP A 294 22.43 -2.04 -20.85
C ASP A 294 22.26 -3.48 -20.36
N ARG A 295 21.42 -3.69 -19.33
CA ARG A 295 21.09 -5.01 -18.80
C ARG A 295 19.85 -5.65 -19.45
N MET A 296 19.12 -4.91 -20.30
CA MET A 296 17.95 -5.45 -20.99
C MET A 296 18.35 -6.33 -22.17
N SER A 297 17.64 -7.44 -22.33
CA SER A 297 17.73 -8.27 -23.52
C SER A 297 17.14 -7.57 -24.74
N ILE A 298 17.52 -8.02 -25.95
CA ILE A 298 17.02 -7.47 -27.22
C ILE A 298 15.48 -7.55 -27.34
N THR A 299 14.86 -8.53 -26.69
CA THR A 299 13.40 -8.70 -26.65
C THR A 299 12.76 -7.62 -25.77
N GLU A 300 13.35 -7.33 -24.60
CA GLU A 300 12.86 -6.29 -23.69
C GLU A 300 13.04 -4.89 -24.28
N LEU A 301 14.16 -4.63 -24.96
CA LEU A 301 14.40 -3.36 -25.66
C LEU A 301 13.34 -3.07 -26.76
N ARG A 302 12.79 -4.10 -27.40
CA ARG A 302 11.73 -3.95 -28.41
C ARG A 302 10.38 -3.55 -27.80
N GLU A 303 10.17 -3.84 -26.52
CA GLU A 303 8.94 -3.49 -25.82
C GLU A 303 8.97 -2.08 -25.24
N VAL A 304 10.16 -1.47 -25.13
CA VAL A 304 10.31 -0.07 -24.69
C VAL A 304 9.75 0.87 -25.75
N ARG A 305 8.65 1.55 -25.40
CA ARG A 305 8.01 2.55 -26.27
C ARG A 305 8.74 3.89 -26.15
N ILE A 306 9.54 4.21 -27.16
CA ILE A 306 10.22 5.50 -27.28
C ILE A 306 9.44 6.37 -28.30
N PRO A 307 9.05 7.61 -27.94
CA PRO A 307 8.46 8.54 -28.89
C PRO A 307 9.37 8.76 -30.11
N ALA A 308 8.82 8.64 -31.33
CA ALA A 308 9.59 8.72 -32.56
C ALA A 308 10.33 10.06 -32.75
N GLY A 309 9.79 11.16 -32.22
CA GLY A 309 10.45 12.47 -32.24
C GLY A 309 11.82 12.47 -31.55
N ILE A 310 11.90 11.82 -30.37
CA ILE A 310 13.16 11.73 -29.61
C ILE A 310 14.21 10.91 -30.36
N LEU A 311 13.80 9.85 -31.06
CA LEU A 311 14.70 9.06 -31.89
C LEU A 311 15.25 9.87 -33.07
N LEU A 312 14.42 10.73 -33.66
CA LEU A 312 14.80 11.59 -34.77
C LEU A 312 15.81 12.66 -34.32
N ASP A 313 15.56 13.28 -33.17
CA ASP A 313 16.44 14.31 -32.59
C ASP A 313 17.82 13.75 -32.25
N VAL A 314 17.87 12.58 -31.62
CA VAL A 314 19.15 11.90 -31.30
C VAL A 314 19.88 11.45 -32.56
N ALA A 315 19.16 10.99 -33.60
CA ALA A 315 19.77 10.59 -34.86
C ALA A 315 20.34 11.79 -35.64
N GLN A 316 19.72 12.97 -35.52
CA GLN A 316 20.22 14.21 -36.13
C GLN A 316 21.45 14.74 -35.39
N GLN A 317 21.44 14.72 -34.05
CA GLN A 317 22.59 15.14 -33.23
C GLN A 317 23.85 14.27 -33.42
N LYS A 318 23.70 12.99 -33.79
CA LYS A 318 24.84 12.11 -34.10
C LYS A 318 25.40 12.26 -35.53
N ARG A 319 24.73 13.02 -36.40
CA ARG A 319 25.16 13.27 -37.79
C ARG A 319 25.84 14.62 -37.99
N SER A 320 25.64 15.55 -37.06
CA SER A 320 26.42 16.79 -36.91
C SER A 320 27.71 16.52 -36.14
#